data_AF-A0A9E5TMT7-F1
#
_entry.id   AF-A0A9E5TMT7-F1
#
_cell.length_a   1.000
_cell.length_b   1.000
_cell.length_c   1.000
_cell.angle_alpha   90.00
_cell.angle_beta   90.00
_cell.angle_gamma   90.00
#
_symmetry.space_group_name_H-M   'P 1'
#
loop_
_entity.id
_entity.type
_entity.pdbx_description
1 polymer ?
#
loop_
_entity_poly.entity_id
_entity_poly.type
_entity_poly.pdbx_seq_one_letter_code
_entity_poly.pdbx_strand_id
1 'polypeptide(L)'
;MKWTAVPSALLACLLVTVTGLNAQQLTRMTLEEAIELARQNNPLFQQTLTDLAPAKWNVRAANANLFLPDASLFFGTSWQDAGQEQFGGFTSAQPSVLISNYSFSLSYALNGNTLFAPGQRRAERTAVERRIDDAELQLRNSVTSFYIEVLRLEARADQAERELRRSEEHLRLAEAREEVGAGTRLETMQADVARGQAEVALLQARNTARVAKLRLIQALGVQMPAEQIELVSEFEVFEPMLEMEAWVAEAMAAHPTLIAARADREAANSSVKVAKASYFPTLSLRAGWSGFTREETNPNFSIESAVRSARLNAEGTVALCNTFAELYDASTGSIPPEFNSCSDFAFDEPQDSIDIDNRIRRQNDVFPFDFSNSPVSLSASFSLPIFTGFDRQVQVEAAIARRNDMDYQVRGLELQIRADVTEAVHNMETAYQTVLLQEENTATAREEMRLAQERYQLGAGTFLELLDSQTLTAQAEVDQIDAVFSFYQSLTQLEAAVGRPLELRRSE
;
A
#
# COMPACT_ATOMS: atom_id res chain seq x y z
N MET A 1 -39.13 1.33 -1.81
CA MET A 1 -40.39 0.55 -1.94
C MET A 1 -40.15 -0.52 -2.99
N LYS A 2 -40.21 -1.84 -2.78
CA LYS A 2 -40.67 -2.73 -1.70
C LYS A 2 -39.63 -3.89 -1.70
N TRP A 3 -38.88 -4.18 -0.64
CA TRP A 3 -39.28 -4.94 0.56
C TRP A 3 -40.15 -6.17 0.25
N THR A 4 -39.54 -7.35 0.31
CA THR A 4 -40.21 -8.57 0.75
C THR A 4 -39.36 -9.20 1.85
N ALA A 5 -40.02 -9.41 2.97
CA ALA A 5 -39.48 -9.73 4.28
C ALA A 5 -39.96 -11.12 4.72
N VAL A 6 -39.18 -11.74 5.62
CA VAL A 6 -39.61 -12.64 6.74
C VAL A 6 -39.95 -14.10 6.33
N PRO A 7 -39.77 -15.14 7.19
CA PRO A 7 -39.50 -15.16 8.65
C PRO A 7 -38.19 -15.88 9.07
N SER A 8 -37.44 -15.51 10.11
CA SER A 8 -37.74 -15.54 11.56
C SER A 8 -38.25 -16.88 12.10
N ALA A 9 -37.31 -17.80 12.37
CA ALA A 9 -37.49 -18.93 13.28
C ALA A 9 -36.40 -18.88 14.37
N LEU A 10 -36.82 -18.44 15.55
CA LEU A 10 -36.18 -18.67 16.83
C LEU A 10 -36.15 -20.19 17.11
N LEU A 11 -34.98 -20.75 17.43
CA LEU A 11 -34.90 -21.79 18.45
C LEU A 11 -33.55 -21.69 19.18
N ALA A 12 -33.67 -21.47 20.48
CA ALA A 12 -32.62 -21.46 21.49
C ALA A 12 -32.09 -22.88 21.78
N CYS A 13 -31.01 -22.93 22.58
CA CYS A 13 -30.29 -24.10 23.12
C CYS A 13 -29.27 -24.70 22.14
N LEU A 14 -27.95 -24.70 22.39
CA LEU A 14 -27.23 -24.95 23.64
C LEU A 14 -25.96 -24.08 23.65
N LEU A 15 -25.84 -23.15 24.60
CA LEU A 15 -24.56 -22.59 25.00
C LEU A 15 -23.84 -23.65 25.83
N VAL A 16 -23.09 -24.54 25.16
CA VAL A 16 -21.98 -25.22 25.81
C VAL A 16 -20.83 -24.22 25.79
N THR A 17 -20.72 -23.41 26.84
CA THR A 17 -19.45 -22.79 27.19
C THR A 17 -18.51 -23.92 27.57
N VAL A 18 -17.82 -24.49 26.59
CA VAL A 18 -16.54 -25.13 26.84
C VAL A 18 -15.64 -24.00 27.27
N THR A 19 -15.63 -23.70 28.58
CA THR A 19 -14.46 -23.10 29.21
C THR A 19 -13.36 -24.13 29.01
N GLY A 20 -12.72 -24.06 27.84
CA GLY A 20 -11.38 -24.56 27.70
C GLY A 20 -10.59 -23.80 28.74
N LEU A 21 -10.33 -24.46 29.86
CA LEU A 21 -9.06 -24.31 30.55
C LEU A 21 -8.00 -24.62 29.48
N ASN A 22 -7.71 -23.65 28.62
CA ASN A 22 -6.37 -23.51 28.09
C ASN A 22 -5.55 -23.25 29.34
N ALA A 23 -5.04 -24.33 29.94
CA ALA A 23 -3.73 -24.27 30.55
C ALA A 23 -2.91 -23.44 29.57
N GLN A 24 -2.51 -22.23 29.98
CA GLN A 24 -1.71 -21.32 29.17
C GLN A 24 -0.41 -22.07 28.92
N GLN A 25 -0.40 -22.83 27.84
CA GLN A 25 0.69 -23.70 27.49
C GLN A 25 1.78 -22.74 27.05
N LEU A 26 2.88 -22.69 27.81
CA LEU A 26 4.04 -21.88 27.43
C LEU A 26 4.39 -22.23 26.00
N THR A 27 4.25 -21.24 25.12
CA THR A 27 4.58 -21.40 23.72
C THR A 27 6.09 -21.24 23.64
N ARG A 28 6.77 -22.38 23.55
CA ARG A 28 8.20 -22.43 23.24
C ARG A 28 8.38 -21.98 21.81
N MET A 29 9.22 -20.97 21.60
CA MET A 29 9.37 -20.31 20.31
C MET A 29 10.84 -20.20 19.94
N THR A 30 11.22 -20.79 18.81
CA THR A 30 12.55 -20.60 18.20
C THR A 30 12.60 -19.28 17.41
N LEU A 31 13.80 -18.85 17.03
CA LEU A 31 13.98 -17.68 16.18
C LEU A 31 13.21 -17.80 14.84
N GLU A 32 13.30 -18.96 14.18
CA GLU A 32 12.62 -19.22 12.91
C GLU A 32 11.10 -19.17 13.05
N GLU A 33 10.56 -19.72 14.14
CA GLU A 33 9.12 -19.65 14.44
C GLU A 33 8.68 -18.20 14.71
N ALA A 34 9.51 -17.41 15.40
CA ALA A 34 9.27 -15.99 15.63
C ALA A 34 9.23 -15.21 14.30
N ILE A 35 10.18 -15.45 13.40
CA ILE A 35 10.22 -14.81 12.08
C ILE A 35 9.00 -15.19 11.24
N GLU A 36 8.62 -16.47 11.23
CA GLU A 36 7.45 -16.93 10.48
C GLU A 36 6.14 -16.35 11.05
N LEU A 37 6.02 -16.29 12.36
CA LEU A 37 4.89 -15.66 13.03
C LEU A 37 4.80 -14.17 12.69
N ALA A 38 5.94 -13.47 12.68
CA ALA A 38 6.03 -12.07 12.25
C ALA A 38 5.67 -11.90 10.78
N ARG A 39 6.13 -12.79 9.89
CA ARG A 39 5.81 -12.74 8.46
C ARG A 39 4.31 -12.80 8.21
N GLN A 40 3.58 -13.57 9.03
CA GLN A 40 2.13 -13.72 8.91
C GLN A 40 1.33 -12.56 9.54
N ASN A 41 1.83 -11.94 10.61
CA ASN A 41 1.03 -11.01 11.42
C ASN A 41 1.56 -9.57 11.47
N ASN A 42 2.83 -9.32 11.14
CA ASN A 42 3.42 -7.99 11.21
C ASN A 42 2.71 -7.01 10.24
N PRO A 43 2.08 -5.94 10.76
CA PRO A 43 1.28 -5.04 9.91
C PRO A 43 2.08 -4.31 8.82
N LEU A 44 3.34 -3.96 9.09
CA LEU A 44 4.20 -3.26 8.13
C LEU A 44 4.56 -4.16 6.94
N PHE A 45 4.92 -5.41 7.21
CA PHE A 45 5.20 -6.38 6.15
C PHE A 45 3.93 -6.74 5.36
N GLN A 46 2.81 -6.92 6.05
CA GLN A 46 1.52 -7.18 5.39
C GLN A 46 1.11 -6.00 4.49
N GLN A 47 1.35 -4.75 4.89
CA GLN A 47 1.14 -3.58 4.04
C GLN A 47 1.96 -3.67 2.74
N THR A 48 3.27 -3.95 2.84
CA THR A 48 4.13 -4.10 1.65
C THR A 48 3.69 -5.25 0.75
N LEU A 49 3.23 -6.37 1.31
CA LEU A 49 2.68 -7.49 0.54
C LEU A 49 1.44 -7.07 -0.26
N THR A 50 0.59 -6.20 0.29
CA THR A 50 -0.64 -5.78 -0.38
C THR A 50 -0.39 -4.96 -1.66
N ASP A 51 0.78 -4.32 -1.79
CA ASP A 51 1.15 -3.52 -2.97
C ASP A 51 1.29 -4.37 -4.25
N LEU A 52 1.50 -5.68 -4.13
CA LEU A 52 1.63 -6.58 -5.27
C LEU A 52 0.33 -6.73 -6.06
N ALA A 53 -0.82 -6.72 -5.39
CA ALA A 53 -2.10 -6.93 -6.05
C ALA A 53 -2.45 -5.76 -7.02
N PRO A 54 -2.39 -4.48 -6.61
CA PRO A 54 -2.50 -3.34 -7.53
C PRO A 54 -1.47 -3.39 -8.67
N ALA A 55 -0.22 -3.75 -8.39
CA ALA A 55 0.81 -3.85 -9.43
C ALA A 55 0.47 -4.90 -10.50
N LYS A 56 -0.05 -6.07 -10.10
CA LYS A 56 -0.55 -7.12 -11.02
C LYS A 56 -1.74 -6.62 -11.86
N TRP A 57 -2.69 -5.92 -11.23
CA TRP A 57 -3.83 -5.33 -11.94
C TRP A 57 -3.41 -4.23 -12.92
N ASN A 58 -2.41 -3.41 -12.58
CA ASN A 58 -1.88 -2.38 -13.48
C ASN A 58 -1.27 -2.99 -14.75
N VAL A 59 -0.58 -4.14 -14.66
CA VAL A 59 -0.11 -4.88 -15.84
C VAL A 59 -1.27 -5.35 -16.72
N ARG A 60 -2.33 -5.90 -16.10
CA ARG A 60 -3.53 -6.35 -16.82
C ARG A 60 -4.25 -5.17 -17.47
N ALA A 61 -4.42 -4.06 -16.75
CA ALA A 61 -5.04 -2.84 -17.25
C ALA A 61 -4.24 -2.25 -18.41
N ALA A 62 -2.90 -2.21 -18.33
CA ALA A 62 -2.08 -1.73 -19.43
C ALA A 62 -2.19 -2.62 -20.68
N ASN A 63 -2.23 -3.95 -20.52
CA ASN A 63 -2.51 -4.85 -21.65
C ASN A 63 -3.93 -4.64 -22.21
N ALA A 64 -4.94 -4.51 -21.35
CA ALA A 64 -6.31 -4.26 -21.77
C ALA A 64 -6.43 -2.96 -22.57
N ASN A 65 -5.85 -1.86 -22.08
CA ASN A 65 -5.83 -0.57 -22.77
C ASN A 65 -5.10 -0.61 -24.12
N LEU A 66 -4.14 -1.53 -24.31
CA LEU A 66 -3.45 -1.70 -25.58
C LEU A 66 -4.31 -2.44 -26.61
N PHE A 67 -5.09 -3.45 -26.20
CA PHE A 67 -5.78 -4.36 -27.12
C PHE A 67 -7.30 -4.13 -27.23
N LEU A 68 -7.92 -3.43 -26.28
CA LEU A 68 -9.37 -3.27 -26.20
C LEU A 68 -9.77 -1.79 -26.30
N PRO A 69 -10.86 -1.46 -27.01
CA PRO A 69 -11.48 -0.15 -26.92
C PRO A 69 -12.17 0.05 -25.56
N ASP A 70 -12.26 1.29 -25.12
CA ASP A 70 -13.20 1.69 -24.08
C ASP A 70 -14.63 1.65 -24.65
N ALA A 71 -15.58 1.23 -23.82
CA ALA A 71 -16.99 1.12 -24.18
C ALA A 71 -17.83 1.82 -23.13
N SER A 72 -18.60 2.81 -23.55
CA SER A 72 -19.47 3.58 -22.67
C SER A 72 -20.90 3.56 -23.16
N LEU A 73 -21.84 3.38 -22.22
CA LEU A 73 -23.27 3.45 -22.45
C LEU A 73 -23.83 4.58 -21.59
N PHE A 74 -24.51 5.52 -22.23
CA PHE A 74 -25.14 6.66 -21.60
C PHE A 74 -26.63 6.66 -21.88
N PHE A 75 -27.42 6.96 -20.86
CA PHE A 75 -28.83 7.30 -20.96
C PHE A 75 -29.05 8.60 -20.22
N GLY A 76 -29.72 9.54 -20.85
CA GLY A 76 -29.99 10.84 -20.28
C GLY A 76 -31.41 11.27 -20.57
N THR A 77 -31.92 12.13 -19.70
CA THR A 77 -33.05 12.98 -20.03
C THR A 77 -32.67 14.43 -19.77
N SER A 78 -33.04 15.31 -20.67
CA SER A 78 -32.83 16.74 -20.54
C SER A 78 -34.12 17.49 -20.85
N TRP A 79 -34.36 18.57 -20.13
CA TRP A 79 -35.44 19.49 -20.40
C TRP A 79 -34.87 20.79 -20.93
N GLN A 80 -35.49 21.32 -21.97
CA GLN A 80 -35.19 22.61 -22.56
C GLN A 80 -36.46 23.46 -22.52
N ASP A 81 -36.33 24.69 -22.02
CA ASP A 81 -37.45 25.62 -21.96
C ASP A 81 -37.73 26.26 -23.33
N ALA A 82 -38.93 26.81 -23.50
CA ALA A 82 -39.30 27.56 -24.68
C ALA A 82 -38.52 28.89 -24.74
N GLY A 83 -38.13 29.30 -25.94
CA GLY A 83 -37.31 30.50 -26.13
C GLY A 83 -37.29 30.99 -27.57
N GLN A 84 -36.57 32.08 -27.82
CA GLN A 84 -36.29 32.55 -29.18
C GLN A 84 -34.79 32.50 -29.42
N GLU A 85 -34.39 31.84 -30.50
CA GLU A 85 -33.03 31.88 -31.01
C GLU A 85 -32.94 32.93 -32.12
N GLN A 86 -31.94 33.80 -32.03
CA GLN A 86 -31.64 34.77 -33.07
C GLN A 86 -30.39 34.32 -33.83
N PHE A 87 -30.57 33.97 -35.10
CA PHE A 87 -29.47 33.71 -36.03
C PHE A 87 -29.38 34.85 -37.04
N GLY A 88 -28.49 35.81 -36.78
CA GLY A 88 -28.39 37.04 -37.56
C GLY A 88 -29.67 37.89 -37.45
N GLY A 89 -30.29 38.24 -38.58
CA GLY A 89 -31.55 38.99 -38.64
C GLY A 89 -32.82 38.14 -38.52
N PHE A 90 -32.69 36.82 -38.36
CA PHE A 90 -33.81 35.89 -38.26
C PHE A 90 -34.01 35.45 -36.82
N THR A 91 -35.25 35.60 -36.32
CA THR A 91 -35.67 35.07 -35.02
C THR A 91 -36.49 33.80 -35.24
N SER A 92 -36.03 32.68 -34.66
CA SER A 92 -36.76 31.41 -34.65
C SER A 92 -37.22 31.11 -33.23
N ALA A 93 -38.51 30.91 -33.03
CA ALA A 93 -39.06 30.56 -31.73
C ALA A 93 -39.05 29.04 -31.56
N GLN A 94 -38.59 28.56 -30.40
CA GLN A 94 -38.45 27.14 -30.07
C GLN A 94 -39.41 26.72 -28.95
N PRO A 95 -40.05 25.54 -29.05
CA PRO A 95 -40.92 25.00 -28.00
C PRO A 95 -40.12 24.50 -26.80
N SER A 96 -40.78 24.37 -25.65
CA SER A 96 -40.22 23.63 -24.51
C SER A 96 -40.31 22.13 -24.80
N VAL A 97 -39.18 21.44 -24.69
CA VAL A 97 -39.06 20.01 -25.00
C VAL A 97 -38.39 19.24 -23.87
N LEU A 98 -38.91 18.05 -23.62
CA LEU A 98 -38.27 17.00 -22.84
C LEU A 98 -37.62 16.02 -23.82
N ILE A 99 -36.33 15.77 -23.67
CA ILE A 99 -35.54 14.91 -24.55
C ILE A 99 -35.08 13.73 -23.72
N SER A 100 -35.24 12.52 -24.23
CA SER A 100 -34.60 11.32 -23.71
C SER A 100 -33.63 10.82 -24.77
N ASN A 101 -32.39 10.54 -24.38
CA ASN A 101 -31.37 10.10 -25.31
C ASN A 101 -30.61 8.90 -24.77
N TYR A 102 -30.12 8.08 -25.69
CA TYR A 102 -29.15 7.06 -25.39
C TYR A 102 -27.95 7.22 -26.33
N SER A 103 -26.77 6.85 -25.84
CA SER A 103 -25.60 6.72 -26.69
C SER A 103 -24.70 5.60 -26.21
N PHE A 104 -24.35 4.72 -27.12
CA PHE A 104 -23.28 3.76 -26.99
C PHE A 104 -22.08 4.25 -27.80
N SER A 105 -20.91 4.37 -27.17
CA SER A 105 -19.68 4.72 -27.86
C SER A 105 -18.55 3.77 -27.55
N LEU A 106 -17.79 3.44 -28.59
CA LEU A 106 -16.52 2.75 -28.51
C LEU A 106 -15.41 3.75 -28.83
N SER A 107 -14.43 3.87 -27.94
CA SER A 107 -13.29 4.76 -28.12
C SER A 107 -11.99 3.98 -27.98
N TYR A 108 -11.12 4.04 -28.99
CA TYR A 108 -9.78 3.46 -28.94
C TYR A 108 -8.75 4.52 -29.28
N ALA A 109 -7.71 4.67 -28.47
CA ALA A 109 -6.63 5.59 -28.71
C ALA A 109 -5.29 4.85 -28.62
N LEU A 110 -4.58 4.80 -29.73
CA LEU A 110 -3.22 4.29 -29.80
C LEU A 110 -2.24 5.46 -29.86
N ASN A 111 -1.47 5.63 -28.80
CA ASN A 111 -0.38 6.58 -28.69
C ASN A 111 0.88 5.90 -28.13
N GLY A 112 1.98 6.65 -28.05
CA GLY A 112 3.21 6.13 -27.50
C GLY A 112 3.08 5.62 -26.06
N ASN A 113 2.29 6.30 -25.22
CA ASN A 113 2.08 5.88 -23.83
C ASN A 113 1.36 4.53 -23.76
N THR A 114 0.28 4.33 -24.53
CA THR A 114 -0.44 3.05 -24.57
C THR A 114 0.42 1.90 -25.12
N LEU A 115 1.34 2.18 -26.05
CA LEU A 115 2.21 1.16 -26.65
C LEU A 115 3.28 0.65 -25.67
N PHE A 116 3.90 1.55 -24.91
CA PHE A 116 5.02 1.20 -24.02
C PHE A 116 4.58 0.98 -22.55
N ALA A 117 3.35 1.34 -22.17
CA ALA A 117 2.81 1.14 -20.83
C ALA A 117 2.89 -0.31 -20.33
N PRO A 118 2.60 -1.38 -21.12
CA PRO A 118 2.72 -2.76 -20.63
C PRO A 118 4.14 -3.12 -20.17
N GLY A 119 5.16 -2.65 -20.89
CA GLY A 119 6.57 -2.85 -20.51
C GLY A 119 6.89 -2.13 -19.21
N GLN A 120 6.46 -0.87 -19.08
CA GLN A 120 6.62 -0.08 -17.85
C GLN A 120 5.95 -0.75 -16.65
N ARG A 121 4.66 -1.13 -16.77
CA ARG A 121 3.93 -1.76 -15.66
C ARG A 121 4.52 -3.11 -15.25
N ARG A 122 5.13 -3.86 -16.17
CA ARG A 122 5.85 -5.10 -15.84
C ARG A 122 7.11 -4.81 -15.02
N ALA A 123 7.89 -3.81 -15.41
CA ALA A 123 9.08 -3.39 -14.65
C ALA A 123 8.69 -2.86 -13.25
N GLU A 124 7.63 -2.06 -13.14
CA GLU A 124 7.07 -1.60 -11.85
C GLU A 124 6.60 -2.78 -10.98
N ARG A 125 5.95 -3.80 -11.56
CA ARG A 125 5.57 -5.01 -10.82
C ARG A 125 6.78 -5.75 -10.29
N THR A 126 7.82 -5.92 -11.11
CA THR A 126 9.06 -6.56 -10.67
C THR A 126 9.75 -5.75 -9.57
N ALA A 127 9.74 -4.42 -9.64
CA ALA A 127 10.26 -3.59 -8.56
C ALA A 127 9.49 -3.78 -7.24
N VAL A 128 8.16 -3.87 -7.30
CA VAL A 128 7.33 -4.21 -6.13
C VAL A 128 7.65 -5.60 -5.58
N GLU A 129 7.79 -6.60 -6.45
CA GLU A 129 8.19 -7.96 -6.05
C GLU A 129 9.55 -7.94 -5.31
N ARG A 130 10.54 -7.20 -5.81
CA ARG A 130 11.85 -7.09 -5.15
C ARG A 130 11.85 -6.26 -3.87
N ARG A 131 10.98 -5.26 -3.76
CA ARG A 131 10.77 -4.55 -2.49
C ARG A 131 10.15 -5.45 -1.41
N ILE A 132 9.34 -6.44 -1.79
CA ILE A 132 8.83 -7.43 -0.85
C ILE A 132 9.98 -8.32 -0.35
N ASP A 133 10.85 -8.80 -1.25
CA ASP A 133 12.05 -9.56 -0.87
C ASP A 133 12.94 -8.76 0.12
N ASP A 134 13.12 -7.46 -0.12
CA ASP A 134 13.86 -6.55 0.77
C ASP A 134 13.15 -6.33 2.12
N ALA A 135 11.83 -6.14 2.11
CA ALA A 135 11.05 -5.99 3.33
C ALA A 135 11.05 -7.27 4.19
N GLU A 136 11.15 -8.45 3.57
CA GLU A 136 11.32 -9.71 4.29
C GLU A 136 12.67 -9.78 5.01
N LEU A 137 13.76 -9.35 4.35
CA LEU A 137 15.07 -9.23 4.99
C LEU A 137 15.04 -8.25 6.17
N GLN A 138 14.42 -7.07 6.00
CA GLN A 138 14.30 -6.07 7.07
C GLN A 138 13.48 -6.58 8.26
N LEU A 139 12.38 -7.29 7.98
CA LEU A 139 11.55 -7.92 9.01
C LEU A 139 12.36 -8.96 9.80
N ARG A 140 13.06 -9.86 9.08
CA ARG A 140 13.94 -10.85 9.69
C ARG A 140 14.95 -10.18 10.60
N ASN A 141 15.73 -9.22 10.09
CA ASN A 141 16.78 -8.54 10.86
C ASN A 141 16.23 -7.86 12.12
N SER A 142 15.06 -7.22 12.01
CA SER A 142 14.40 -6.56 13.14
C SER A 142 13.94 -7.57 14.20
N VAL A 143 13.26 -8.65 13.79
CA VAL A 143 12.79 -9.71 14.70
C VAL A 143 13.95 -10.41 15.37
N THR A 144 15.00 -10.76 14.62
CA THR A 144 16.21 -11.38 15.17
C THR A 144 16.88 -10.48 16.21
N SER A 145 17.00 -9.18 15.94
CA SER A 145 17.58 -8.22 16.89
C SER A 145 16.77 -8.13 18.18
N PHE A 146 15.43 -8.05 18.09
CA PHE A 146 14.57 -8.07 19.28
C PHE A 146 14.63 -9.40 20.03
N TYR A 147 14.72 -10.52 19.31
CA TYR A 147 14.79 -11.86 19.89
C TYR A 147 16.06 -12.04 20.73
N ILE A 148 17.23 -11.71 20.16
CA ILE A 148 18.52 -11.77 20.87
C ILE A 148 18.54 -10.81 22.06
N GLU A 149 17.95 -9.61 21.91
CA GLU A 149 17.87 -8.65 23.00
C GLU A 149 17.06 -9.15 24.19
N VAL A 150 15.94 -9.86 23.95
CA VAL A 150 15.15 -10.46 25.03
C VAL A 150 15.97 -11.49 25.78
N LEU A 151 16.64 -12.40 25.07
CA LEU A 151 17.47 -13.44 25.68
C LEU A 151 18.63 -12.86 26.49
N ARG A 152 19.27 -11.79 25.99
CA ARG A 152 20.32 -11.07 26.72
C ARG A 152 19.79 -10.52 28.05
N LEU A 153 18.63 -9.87 28.03
CA LEU A 153 18.04 -9.26 29.22
C LEU A 153 17.46 -10.29 30.19
N GLU A 154 16.95 -11.41 29.70
CA GLU A 154 16.54 -12.56 30.54
C GLU A 154 17.78 -13.18 31.23
N ALA A 155 18.88 -13.40 30.51
CA ALA A 155 20.13 -13.90 31.09
C ALA A 155 20.71 -12.96 32.17
N ARG A 156 20.61 -11.63 31.97
CA ARG A 156 20.98 -10.64 32.99
C ARG A 156 20.06 -10.69 34.22
N ALA A 157 18.76 -10.92 34.04
CA ALA A 157 17.84 -11.08 35.17
C ALA A 157 18.14 -12.35 35.98
N ASP A 158 18.47 -13.45 35.31
CA ASP A 158 18.89 -14.70 35.96
C ASP A 158 20.20 -14.52 36.73
N GLN A 159 21.12 -13.73 36.18
CA GLN A 159 22.37 -13.35 36.84
C GLN A 159 22.13 -12.49 38.08
N ALA A 160 21.26 -11.47 38.00
CA ALA A 160 20.87 -10.66 39.15
C ALA A 160 20.19 -11.50 40.26
N GLU A 161 19.48 -12.56 39.89
CA GLU A 161 18.88 -13.49 40.84
C GLU A 161 19.93 -14.36 41.55
N ARG A 162 20.94 -14.85 40.82
CA ARG A 162 22.09 -15.54 41.42
C ARG A 162 22.83 -14.62 42.40
N GLU A 163 22.95 -13.34 42.06
CA GLU A 163 23.60 -12.35 42.90
C GLU A 163 22.83 -12.05 44.20
N LEU A 164 21.51 -11.88 44.12
CA LEU A 164 20.67 -11.75 45.31
C LEU A 164 20.82 -12.96 46.24
N ARG A 165 20.80 -14.19 45.69
CA ARG A 165 21.03 -15.41 46.47
C ARG A 165 22.41 -15.39 47.16
N ARG A 166 23.48 -14.99 46.46
CA ARG A 166 24.82 -14.86 47.07
C ARG A 166 24.84 -13.81 48.19
N SER A 167 24.24 -12.65 47.98
CA SER A 167 24.16 -11.59 48.98
C SER A 167 23.35 -12.00 50.22
N GLU A 168 22.31 -12.81 50.07
CA GLU A 168 21.56 -13.40 51.19
C GLU A 168 22.42 -14.35 52.03
N GLU A 169 23.23 -15.21 51.39
CA GLU A 169 24.15 -16.10 52.10
C GLU A 169 25.25 -15.31 52.85
N HIS A 170 25.76 -14.23 52.27
CA HIS A 170 26.73 -13.36 52.94
C HIS A 170 26.15 -12.61 54.14
N LEU A 171 24.88 -12.17 54.06
CA LEU A 171 24.18 -11.61 55.21
C LEU A 171 24.03 -12.66 56.32
N ARG A 172 23.59 -13.88 56.00
CA ARG A 172 23.48 -14.96 57.00
C ARG A 172 24.83 -15.26 57.68
N LEU A 173 25.93 -15.23 56.92
CA LEU A 173 27.27 -15.41 57.47
C LEU A 173 27.69 -14.25 58.39
N ALA A 174 27.39 -13.00 58.02
CA ALA A 174 27.66 -11.83 58.86
C ALA A 174 26.85 -11.86 60.17
N GLU A 175 25.56 -12.18 60.10
CA GLU A 175 24.68 -12.36 61.26
C GLU A 175 25.21 -13.45 62.20
N ALA A 176 25.56 -14.63 61.66
CA ALA A 176 26.10 -15.73 62.46
C ALA A 176 27.42 -15.35 63.16
N ARG A 177 28.28 -14.55 62.51
CA ARG A 177 29.53 -14.05 63.12
C ARG A 177 29.28 -13.00 64.20
N GLU A 178 28.30 -12.12 64.00
CA GLU A 178 27.88 -11.14 65.02
C GLU A 178 27.35 -11.86 66.27
N GLU A 179 26.51 -12.88 66.11
CA GLU A 179 25.93 -13.65 67.22
C GLU A 179 26.99 -14.34 68.10
N VAL A 180 28.06 -14.86 67.50
CA VAL A 180 29.18 -15.48 68.22
C VAL A 180 30.26 -14.47 68.64
N GLY A 181 30.06 -13.18 68.37
CA GLY A 181 31.00 -12.10 68.70
C GLY A 181 32.29 -12.07 67.86
N ALA A 182 32.32 -12.80 66.74
CA ALA A 182 33.44 -12.88 65.80
C ALA A 182 33.34 -11.90 64.61
N GLY A 183 32.28 -11.08 64.56
CA GLY A 183 32.01 -10.04 63.56
C GLY A 183 31.45 -8.77 64.20
N THR A 184 31.27 -7.71 63.42
CA THR A 184 30.75 -6.42 63.92
C THR A 184 29.37 -6.11 63.36
N ARG A 185 28.55 -5.38 64.13
CA ARG A 185 27.24 -4.89 63.66
C ARG A 185 27.33 -4.05 62.37
N LEU A 186 28.46 -3.38 62.14
CA LEU A 186 28.70 -2.63 60.90
C LEU A 186 28.72 -3.56 59.68
N GLU A 187 29.32 -4.75 59.78
CA GLU A 187 29.37 -5.74 58.70
C GLU A 187 27.98 -6.26 58.35
N THR A 188 27.15 -6.58 59.36
CA THR A 188 25.75 -6.97 59.16
C THR A 188 24.94 -5.88 58.46
N MET A 189 25.10 -4.62 58.87
CA MET A 189 24.43 -3.49 58.21
C MET A 189 24.89 -3.29 56.77
N GLN A 190 26.18 -3.49 56.48
CA GLN A 190 26.71 -3.43 55.11
C GLN A 190 26.17 -4.59 54.24
N ALA A 191 26.10 -5.80 54.79
CA ALA A 191 25.53 -6.96 54.11
C ALA A 191 24.02 -6.79 53.82
N ASP A 192 23.28 -6.20 54.75
CA ASP A 192 21.84 -5.91 54.58
C ASP A 192 21.61 -4.87 53.47
N VAL A 193 22.45 -3.83 53.40
CA VAL A 193 22.43 -2.85 52.31
C VAL A 193 22.78 -3.51 50.97
N ALA A 194 23.80 -4.37 50.92
CA ALA A 194 24.17 -5.11 49.70
C ALA A 194 23.02 -6.01 49.20
N ARG A 195 22.34 -6.73 50.11
CA ARG A 195 21.15 -7.53 49.77
C ARG A 195 20.04 -6.65 49.21
N GLY A 196 19.74 -5.52 49.86
CA GLY A 196 18.74 -4.57 49.38
C GLY A 196 19.08 -3.98 48.01
N GLN A 197 20.35 -3.70 47.73
CA GLN A 197 20.80 -3.25 46.40
C GLN A 197 20.64 -4.35 45.35
N ALA A 198 21.00 -5.60 45.66
CA ALA A 198 20.82 -6.75 44.77
C ALA A 198 19.32 -7.01 44.47
N GLU A 199 18.44 -6.84 45.46
CA GLU A 199 16.99 -6.98 45.28
C GLU A 199 16.43 -5.92 44.33
N VAL A 200 16.85 -4.66 44.48
CA VAL A 200 16.48 -3.57 43.56
C VAL A 200 17.01 -3.85 42.15
N ALA A 201 18.25 -4.32 42.02
CA ALA A 201 18.85 -4.67 40.73
C ALA A 201 18.08 -5.80 40.02
N LEU A 202 17.67 -6.85 40.75
CA LEU A 202 16.84 -7.93 40.20
C LEU A 202 15.47 -7.41 39.74
N LEU A 203 14.81 -6.57 40.55
CA LEU A 203 13.51 -5.99 40.19
C LEU A 203 13.62 -5.16 38.90
N GLN A 204 14.67 -4.34 38.78
CA GLN A 204 14.94 -3.56 37.57
C GLN A 204 15.24 -4.45 36.36
N ALA A 205 16.11 -5.46 36.52
CA ALA A 205 16.49 -6.39 35.45
C ALA A 205 15.27 -7.17 34.91
N ARG A 206 14.41 -7.68 35.79
CA ARG A 206 13.16 -8.35 35.41
C ARG A 206 12.21 -7.41 34.67
N ASN A 207 12.09 -6.16 35.12
CA ASN A 207 11.28 -5.17 34.42
C ASN A 207 11.84 -4.86 33.02
N THR A 208 13.17 -4.73 32.87
CA THR A 208 13.79 -4.51 31.56
C THR A 208 13.59 -5.68 30.60
N ALA A 209 13.73 -6.93 31.07
CA ALA A 209 13.46 -8.12 30.28
C ALA A 209 11.98 -8.19 29.85
N ARG A 210 11.05 -7.90 30.77
CA ARG A 210 9.61 -7.84 30.47
C ARG A 210 9.29 -6.80 29.40
N VAL A 211 9.87 -5.60 29.47
CA VAL A 211 9.67 -4.54 28.46
C VAL A 211 10.23 -4.95 27.10
N ALA A 212 11.40 -5.59 27.05
CA ALA A 212 11.97 -6.09 25.80
C ALA A 212 11.07 -7.16 25.16
N LYS A 213 10.49 -8.05 25.97
CA LYS A 213 9.56 -9.09 25.50
C LYS A 213 8.29 -8.49 24.89
N LEU A 214 7.77 -7.42 25.47
CA LEU A 214 6.64 -6.66 24.90
C LEU A 214 6.99 -6.03 23.54
N ARG A 215 8.23 -5.53 23.37
CA ARG A 215 8.71 -4.99 22.09
C ARG A 215 8.83 -6.08 21.02
N LEU A 216 9.30 -7.28 21.40
CA LEU A 216 9.31 -8.44 20.51
C LEU A 216 7.88 -8.78 20.06
N ILE A 217 6.93 -8.89 20.99
CA ILE A 217 5.51 -9.19 20.67
C ILE A 217 4.91 -8.14 19.72
N GLN A 218 5.22 -6.86 19.94
CA GLN A 218 4.85 -5.79 19.02
C GLN A 218 5.45 -6.00 17.62
N ALA A 219 6.73 -6.37 17.51
CA ALA A 219 7.39 -6.67 16.24
C ALA A 219 6.83 -7.92 15.56
N LEU A 220 6.37 -8.92 16.31
CA LEU A 220 5.66 -10.09 15.79
C LEU A 220 4.27 -9.74 15.25
N GLY A 221 3.69 -8.62 15.68
CA GLY A 221 2.35 -8.18 15.27
C GLY A 221 1.21 -8.95 15.94
N VAL A 222 1.47 -9.64 17.06
CA VAL A 222 0.47 -10.45 17.79
C VAL A 222 0.07 -9.80 19.12
N GLN A 223 -1.15 -10.07 19.57
CA GLN A 223 -1.64 -9.64 20.89
C GLN A 223 -1.61 -10.83 21.84
N MET A 224 -0.49 -11.00 22.55
CA MET A 224 -0.30 -12.09 23.52
C MET A 224 0.33 -11.56 24.81
N PRO A 225 -0.04 -12.11 26.00
CA PRO A 225 0.67 -11.80 27.24
C PRO A 225 2.13 -12.28 27.18
N ALA A 226 3.06 -11.45 27.68
CA ALA A 226 4.49 -11.73 27.64
C ALA A 226 4.89 -12.99 28.42
N GLU A 227 4.09 -13.36 29.44
CA GLU A 227 4.31 -14.50 30.31
C GLU A 227 4.04 -15.86 29.63
N GLN A 228 3.42 -15.87 28.44
CA GLN A 228 3.07 -17.09 27.73
C GLN A 228 4.13 -17.56 26.72
N ILE A 229 5.22 -16.81 26.55
CA ILE A 229 6.27 -17.10 25.56
C ILE A 229 7.55 -17.50 26.27
N GLU A 230 8.09 -18.67 25.93
CA GLU A 230 9.40 -19.14 26.37
C GLU A 230 10.33 -19.18 25.14
N LEU A 231 11.44 -18.45 25.17
CA LEU A 231 12.41 -18.47 24.09
C LEU A 231 13.43 -19.57 24.36
N VAL A 232 13.66 -20.44 23.39
CA VAL A 232 14.41 -21.71 23.60
C VAL A 232 15.64 -21.87 22.70
N SER A 233 16.01 -20.83 21.94
CA SER A 233 17.23 -20.90 21.14
C SER A 233 18.47 -20.99 22.02
N GLU A 234 19.25 -22.05 21.83
CA GLU A 234 20.60 -22.17 22.34
C GLU A 234 21.56 -21.51 21.35
N PHE A 235 22.56 -20.80 21.87
CA PHE A 235 23.55 -20.15 21.06
C PHE A 235 24.94 -20.67 21.46
N GLU A 236 25.67 -21.20 20.49
CA GLU A 236 27.05 -21.68 20.67
C GLU A 236 28.05 -20.67 20.09
N VAL A 237 29.14 -20.38 20.81
CA VAL A 237 30.19 -19.48 20.33
C VAL A 237 31.13 -20.31 19.46
N PHE A 238 31.46 -19.83 18.27
CA PHE A 238 32.32 -20.53 17.32
C PHE A 238 33.34 -19.57 16.72
N GLU A 239 34.44 -20.11 16.23
CA GLU A 239 35.46 -19.32 15.53
C GLU A 239 34.96 -18.94 14.12
N PRO A 240 34.87 -17.63 13.78
CA PRO A 240 34.40 -17.21 12.47
C PRO A 240 35.41 -17.55 11.36
N MET A 241 34.93 -18.14 10.26
CA MET A 241 35.74 -18.28 9.04
C MET A 241 35.67 -16.97 8.23
N LEU A 242 36.77 -16.23 8.19
CA LEU A 242 36.82 -14.85 7.67
C LEU A 242 37.26 -14.81 6.19
N GLU A 243 36.33 -15.03 5.25
CA GLU A 243 36.56 -14.78 3.82
C GLU A 243 35.87 -13.48 3.37
N MET A 244 36.40 -12.32 3.82
CA MET A 244 35.80 -11.01 3.57
C MET A 244 35.50 -10.73 2.09
N GLU A 245 36.45 -11.00 1.19
CA GLU A 245 36.26 -10.74 -0.24
C GLU A 245 35.15 -11.61 -0.84
N ALA A 246 35.01 -12.85 -0.37
CA ALA A 246 33.96 -13.75 -0.82
C ALA A 246 32.58 -13.25 -0.38
N TRP A 247 32.44 -12.79 0.86
CA TRP A 247 31.19 -12.25 1.40
C TRP A 247 30.79 -10.93 0.73
N VAL A 248 31.75 -10.05 0.44
CA VAL A 248 31.47 -8.82 -0.34
C VAL A 248 31.01 -9.18 -1.75
N ALA A 249 31.68 -10.11 -2.43
CA ALA A 249 31.30 -10.53 -3.78
C ALA A 249 29.89 -11.14 -3.79
N GLU A 250 29.57 -11.95 -2.79
CA GLU A 250 28.25 -12.54 -2.62
C GLU A 250 27.16 -11.48 -2.36
N ALA A 251 27.39 -10.55 -1.42
CA ALA A 251 26.46 -9.46 -1.13
C ALA A 251 26.19 -8.62 -2.39
N MET A 252 27.22 -8.28 -3.16
CA MET A 252 27.07 -7.54 -4.42
C MET A 252 26.22 -8.27 -5.49
N ALA A 253 26.16 -9.60 -5.43
CA ALA A 253 25.40 -10.43 -6.34
C ALA A 253 23.95 -10.67 -5.88
N ALA A 254 23.75 -10.93 -4.59
CA ALA A 254 22.51 -11.49 -4.07
C ALA A 254 21.76 -10.62 -3.04
N HIS A 255 22.32 -9.49 -2.59
CA HIS A 255 21.69 -8.69 -1.52
C HIS A 255 20.30 -8.14 -1.94
N PRO A 256 19.22 -8.47 -1.22
CA PRO A 256 17.84 -8.07 -1.55
C PRO A 256 17.66 -6.56 -1.79
N THR A 257 18.17 -5.70 -0.90
CA THR A 257 18.09 -4.24 -1.04
C THR A 257 18.72 -3.73 -2.33
N LEU A 258 19.86 -4.30 -2.75
CA LEU A 258 20.53 -3.92 -3.98
C LEU A 258 19.75 -4.40 -5.23
N ILE A 259 19.18 -5.60 -5.17
CA ILE A 259 18.33 -6.15 -6.22
C ILE A 259 17.05 -5.30 -6.38
N ALA A 260 16.43 -4.88 -5.28
CA ALA A 260 15.27 -3.99 -5.27
C ALA A 260 15.60 -2.63 -5.92
N ALA A 261 16.70 -2.00 -5.52
CA ALA A 261 17.15 -0.74 -6.12
C ALA A 261 17.46 -0.87 -7.62
N ARG A 262 18.08 -1.97 -8.05
CA ARG A 262 18.32 -2.26 -9.48
C ARG A 262 17.01 -2.45 -10.25
N ALA A 263 15.99 -3.04 -9.64
CA ALA A 263 14.66 -3.19 -10.25
C ALA A 263 13.92 -1.83 -10.35
N ASP A 264 14.02 -0.98 -9.32
CA ASP A 264 13.50 0.39 -9.35
C ASP A 264 14.16 1.24 -10.46
N ARG A 265 15.48 1.09 -10.64
CA ARG A 265 16.20 1.70 -11.78
C ARG A 265 15.65 1.21 -13.13
N GLU A 266 15.34 -0.07 -13.29
CA GLU A 266 14.78 -0.58 -14.56
C GLU A 266 13.35 -0.10 -14.81
N ALA A 267 12.55 0.08 -13.75
CA ALA A 267 11.24 0.74 -13.83
C ALA A 267 11.37 2.21 -14.27
N ALA A 268 12.35 2.94 -13.72
CA ALA A 268 12.66 4.31 -14.13
C ALA A 268 13.15 4.36 -15.60
N ASN A 269 13.98 3.41 -16.03
CA ASN A 269 14.41 3.28 -17.43
C ASN A 269 13.22 3.04 -18.38
N SER A 270 12.26 2.21 -17.98
CA SER A 270 11.02 2.03 -18.75
C SER A 270 10.16 3.30 -18.81
N SER A 271 10.17 4.11 -17.75
CA SER A 271 9.51 5.42 -17.73
C SER A 271 10.16 6.40 -18.72
N VAL A 272 11.48 6.34 -18.95
CA VAL A 272 12.15 7.12 -20.00
C VAL A 272 11.65 6.71 -21.39
N LYS A 273 11.48 5.41 -21.65
CA LYS A 273 10.95 4.90 -22.93
C LYS A 273 9.55 5.45 -23.20
N VAL A 274 8.70 5.46 -22.17
CA VAL A 274 7.34 6.01 -22.23
C VAL A 274 7.35 7.53 -22.44
N ALA A 275 8.21 8.28 -21.74
CA ALA A 275 8.34 9.72 -21.94
C ALA A 275 8.80 10.05 -23.38
N LYS A 276 9.77 9.30 -23.91
CA LYS A 276 10.18 9.40 -25.33
C LYS A 276 9.07 9.00 -26.29
N ALA A 277 8.09 8.22 -25.85
CA ALA A 277 6.98 7.83 -26.69
C ALA A 277 6.01 9.00 -26.97
N SER A 278 6.11 10.12 -26.24
CA SER A 278 5.39 11.37 -26.53
C SER A 278 5.72 11.99 -27.90
N TYR A 279 6.80 11.54 -28.55
CA TYR A 279 7.14 11.91 -29.94
C TYR A 279 6.32 11.15 -30.99
N PHE A 280 5.63 10.07 -30.64
CA PHE A 280 4.77 9.34 -31.57
C PHE A 280 3.43 10.04 -31.78
N PRO A 281 2.84 9.94 -32.98
CA PRO A 281 1.47 10.41 -33.22
C PRO A 281 0.46 9.61 -32.40
N THR A 282 -0.70 10.21 -32.18
CA THR A 282 -1.87 9.54 -31.61
C THR A 282 -2.85 9.22 -32.73
N LEU A 283 -3.24 7.95 -32.83
CA LEU A 283 -4.36 7.49 -33.64
C LEU A 283 -5.55 7.26 -32.71
N SER A 284 -6.67 7.94 -32.96
CA SER A 284 -7.91 7.70 -32.23
C SER A 284 -9.00 7.22 -33.17
N LEU A 285 -9.66 6.13 -32.80
CA LEU A 285 -10.82 5.56 -33.47
C LEU A 285 -12.01 5.70 -32.54
N ARG A 286 -13.10 6.27 -33.04
CA ARG A 286 -14.36 6.34 -32.30
C ARG A 286 -15.49 5.79 -33.15
N ALA A 287 -16.28 4.90 -32.58
CA ALA A 287 -17.55 4.47 -33.13
C ALA A 287 -18.66 4.90 -32.16
N GLY A 288 -19.76 5.42 -32.69
CA GLY A 288 -20.87 5.94 -31.91
C GLY A 288 -22.19 5.49 -32.51
N TRP A 289 -23.09 5.04 -31.65
CA TRP A 289 -24.48 4.79 -31.99
C TRP A 289 -25.33 5.47 -30.93
N SER A 290 -26.23 6.34 -31.36
CA SER A 290 -27.06 7.11 -30.46
C SER A 290 -28.46 7.23 -31.02
N GLY A 291 -29.39 7.61 -30.17
CA GLY A 291 -30.74 7.95 -30.56
C GLY A 291 -31.33 8.89 -29.53
N PHE A 292 -32.35 9.62 -29.94
CA PHE A 292 -33.12 10.44 -29.04
C PHE A 292 -34.60 10.31 -29.36
N THR A 293 -35.42 10.56 -28.35
CA THR A 293 -36.84 10.84 -28.49
C THR A 293 -37.13 12.14 -27.78
N ARG A 294 -38.15 12.87 -28.24
CA ARG A 294 -38.50 14.17 -27.67
C ARG A 294 -40.01 14.29 -27.54
N GLU A 295 -40.43 14.95 -26.47
CA GLU A 295 -41.81 15.37 -26.21
C GLU A 295 -41.81 16.88 -26.00
N GLU A 296 -42.65 17.60 -26.72
CA GLU A 296 -42.99 18.98 -26.41
C GLU A 296 -43.85 19.01 -25.15
N THR A 297 -43.37 19.68 -24.10
CA THR A 297 -44.14 19.84 -22.85
C THR A 297 -45.39 20.71 -23.06
N ASN A 298 -45.35 21.56 -24.09
CA ASN A 298 -46.48 22.38 -24.52
C ASN A 298 -46.64 22.30 -26.06
N PRO A 299 -47.40 21.33 -26.59
CA PRO A 299 -47.58 21.16 -28.04
C PRO A 299 -48.40 22.29 -28.67
N ASN A 300 -49.14 23.08 -27.87
CA ASN A 300 -49.99 24.17 -28.39
C ASN A 300 -49.15 25.23 -29.10
N PHE A 301 -47.92 25.47 -28.64
CA PHE A 301 -46.99 26.39 -29.30
C PHE A 301 -46.72 25.98 -30.75
N SER A 302 -46.41 24.70 -30.99
CA SER A 302 -46.16 24.17 -32.33
C SER A 302 -47.43 24.11 -33.16
N ILE A 303 -48.58 23.77 -32.56
CA ILE A 303 -49.88 23.79 -33.23
C ILE A 303 -50.23 25.19 -33.72
N GLU A 304 -50.13 26.21 -32.87
CA GLU A 304 -50.41 27.61 -33.23
C GLU A 304 -49.48 28.10 -34.35
N SER A 305 -48.19 27.73 -34.30
CA SER A 305 -47.23 28.08 -35.35
C SER A 305 -47.52 27.37 -36.68
N ALA A 306 -47.95 26.11 -36.64
CA ALA A 306 -48.29 25.30 -37.81
C ALA A 306 -49.60 25.76 -38.47
N VAL A 307 -50.62 26.07 -37.68
CA VAL A 307 -51.90 26.62 -38.18
C VAL A 307 -51.66 28.00 -38.82
N ARG A 308 -50.89 28.87 -38.17
CA ARG A 308 -50.56 30.20 -38.72
C ARG A 308 -49.83 30.09 -40.06
N SER A 309 -48.82 29.22 -40.15
CA SER A 309 -48.06 29.05 -41.39
C SER A 309 -48.87 28.39 -42.51
N ALA A 310 -49.69 27.38 -42.20
CA ALA A 310 -50.59 26.75 -43.16
C ALA A 310 -51.61 27.75 -43.73
N ARG A 311 -52.18 28.60 -42.86
CA ARG A 311 -53.08 29.68 -43.26
C ARG A 311 -52.39 30.69 -44.18
N LEU A 312 -51.21 31.18 -43.82
CA LEU A 312 -50.46 32.13 -44.66
C LEU A 312 -50.10 31.54 -46.03
N ASN A 313 -49.74 30.25 -46.08
CA ASN A 313 -49.47 29.56 -47.33
C ASN A 313 -50.74 29.42 -48.20
N ALA A 314 -51.86 29.03 -47.58
CA ALA A 314 -53.16 28.93 -48.25
C ALA A 314 -53.64 30.28 -48.80
N GLU A 315 -53.53 31.36 -48.01
CA GLU A 315 -53.81 32.73 -48.44
C GLU A 315 -52.94 33.14 -49.63
N GLY A 316 -51.65 32.78 -49.62
CA GLY A 316 -50.73 32.99 -50.74
C GLY A 316 -51.11 32.19 -51.99
N THR A 317 -51.50 30.91 -51.86
CA THR A 317 -51.92 30.09 -53.00
C THR A 317 -53.23 30.56 -53.60
N VAL A 318 -54.20 30.99 -52.77
CA VAL A 318 -55.46 31.58 -53.22
C VAL A 318 -55.17 32.89 -53.96
N ALA A 319 -54.30 33.75 -53.41
CA ALA A 319 -53.92 35.00 -54.06
C ALA A 319 -53.27 34.74 -55.44
N LEU A 320 -52.32 33.80 -55.53
CA LEU A 320 -51.71 33.42 -56.80
C LEU A 320 -52.75 32.87 -57.80
N CYS A 321 -53.63 31.98 -57.36
CA CYS A 321 -54.70 31.43 -58.19
C CYS A 321 -55.59 32.55 -58.76
N ASN A 322 -56.00 33.50 -57.92
CA ASN A 322 -56.80 34.65 -58.33
C ASN A 322 -56.05 35.53 -59.34
N THR A 323 -54.76 35.82 -59.10
CA THR A 323 -53.97 36.61 -60.06
C THR A 323 -53.83 35.93 -61.43
N PHE A 324 -53.68 34.60 -61.47
CA PHE A 324 -53.66 33.86 -62.72
C PHE A 324 -55.02 33.84 -63.40
N ALA A 325 -56.11 33.65 -62.65
CA ALA A 325 -57.48 33.70 -63.17
C ALA A 325 -57.76 35.06 -63.85
N GLU A 326 -57.41 36.16 -63.19
CA GLU A 326 -57.56 37.53 -63.72
C GLU A 326 -56.72 37.76 -64.99
N LEU A 327 -55.46 37.28 -65.00
CA LEU A 327 -54.59 37.39 -66.18
C LEU A 327 -55.11 36.59 -67.38
N TYR A 328 -55.64 35.39 -67.15
CA TYR A 328 -56.23 34.57 -68.22
C TYR A 328 -57.52 35.18 -68.76
N ASP A 329 -58.39 35.67 -67.87
CA ASP A 329 -59.61 36.36 -68.28
C ASP A 329 -59.30 37.61 -69.11
N ALA A 330 -58.34 38.43 -68.66
CA ALA A 330 -57.92 39.63 -69.38
C ALA A 330 -57.26 39.36 -70.74
N SER A 331 -56.61 38.20 -70.92
CA SER A 331 -55.88 37.86 -72.16
C SER A 331 -56.67 37.02 -73.15
N THR A 332 -57.61 36.19 -72.69
CA THR A 332 -58.34 35.23 -73.52
C THR A 332 -59.86 35.36 -73.43
N GLY A 333 -60.39 36.16 -72.50
CA GLY A 333 -61.83 36.35 -72.28
C GLY A 333 -62.54 35.14 -71.68
N SER A 334 -61.79 34.14 -71.19
CA SER A 334 -62.31 32.95 -70.53
C SER A 334 -61.33 32.44 -69.49
N ILE A 335 -61.84 32.11 -68.30
CA ILE A 335 -61.05 31.52 -67.23
C ILE A 335 -60.98 29.99 -67.45
N PRO A 336 -59.78 29.37 -67.48
CA PRO A 336 -59.66 27.92 -67.55
C PRO A 336 -60.34 27.24 -66.36
N PRO A 337 -60.91 26.02 -66.53
CA PRO A 337 -61.65 25.33 -65.47
C PRO A 337 -60.86 25.14 -64.17
N GLU A 338 -59.54 25.02 -64.28
CA GLU A 338 -58.59 24.85 -63.18
C GLU A 338 -58.51 26.09 -62.26
N PHE A 339 -58.93 27.26 -62.74
CA PHE A 339 -58.92 28.52 -62.00
C PHE A 339 -60.33 29.03 -61.66
N ASN A 340 -61.38 28.24 -61.94
CA ASN A 340 -62.76 28.64 -61.66
C ASN A 340 -63.13 28.60 -60.17
N SER A 341 -62.37 27.87 -59.33
CA SER A 341 -62.62 27.75 -57.89
C SER A 341 -61.34 27.91 -57.08
N CYS A 342 -60.76 29.11 -57.08
CA CYS A 342 -59.59 29.40 -56.25
C CYS A 342 -59.84 29.25 -54.75
N SER A 343 -61.11 29.23 -54.30
CA SER A 343 -61.50 28.93 -52.93
C SER A 343 -61.23 27.49 -52.50
N ASP A 344 -61.04 26.55 -53.43
CA ASP A 344 -60.73 25.16 -53.09
C ASP A 344 -59.33 25.01 -52.45
N PHE A 345 -58.48 26.04 -52.60
CA PHE A 345 -57.16 26.14 -51.96
C PHE A 345 -57.19 26.95 -50.66
N ALA A 346 -58.36 27.45 -50.24
CA ALA A 346 -58.50 28.18 -48.98
C ALA A 346 -58.35 27.22 -47.79
N PHE A 347 -57.77 27.73 -46.71
CA PHE A 347 -57.65 26.99 -45.46
C PHE A 347 -59.05 26.83 -44.83
N ASP A 348 -59.50 25.58 -44.65
CA ASP A 348 -60.74 25.27 -43.95
C ASP A 348 -60.49 25.27 -42.44
N GLU A 349 -60.68 26.41 -41.81
CA GLU A 349 -60.26 26.68 -40.43
C GLU A 349 -60.66 25.60 -39.41
N PRO A 350 -61.91 25.10 -39.33
CA PRO A 350 -62.26 24.02 -38.41
C PRO A 350 -61.62 22.67 -38.76
N GLN A 351 -61.56 22.27 -40.03
CA GLN A 351 -61.09 20.94 -40.41
C GLN A 351 -59.56 20.86 -40.43
N ASP A 352 -58.89 21.81 -41.09
CA ASP A 352 -57.44 21.80 -41.25
C ASP A 352 -56.73 22.02 -39.90
N SER A 353 -57.29 22.83 -39.00
CA SER A 353 -56.71 23.01 -37.66
C SER A 353 -56.79 21.75 -36.79
N ILE A 354 -57.91 21.02 -36.85
CA ILE A 354 -58.09 19.73 -36.15
C ILE A 354 -57.13 18.68 -36.70
N ASP A 355 -56.96 18.63 -38.01
CA ASP A 355 -56.04 17.69 -38.65
C ASP A 355 -54.57 17.99 -38.30
N ILE A 356 -54.20 19.27 -38.21
CA ILE A 356 -52.88 19.72 -37.73
C ILE A 356 -52.69 19.35 -36.25
N ASP A 357 -53.65 19.64 -35.38
CA ASP A 357 -53.59 19.33 -33.93
C ASP A 357 -53.42 17.82 -33.70
N ASN A 358 -54.28 17.01 -34.31
CA ASN A 358 -54.23 15.55 -34.20
C ASN A 358 -52.91 14.97 -34.72
N ARG A 359 -52.28 15.58 -35.72
CA ARG A 359 -50.98 15.14 -36.23
C ARG A 359 -49.86 15.43 -35.23
N ILE A 360 -49.80 16.64 -34.68
CA ILE A 360 -48.74 17.07 -33.75
C ILE A 360 -48.84 16.31 -32.43
N ARG A 361 -50.04 16.17 -31.85
CA ARG A 361 -50.22 15.41 -30.60
C ARG A 361 -49.87 13.94 -30.73
N ARG A 362 -50.21 13.30 -31.86
CA ARG A 362 -49.79 11.90 -32.13
C ARG A 362 -48.28 11.75 -32.26
N GLN A 363 -47.59 12.74 -32.82
CA GLN A 363 -46.13 12.75 -32.87
C GLN A 363 -45.48 12.97 -31.49
N ASN A 364 -46.23 13.52 -30.53
CA ASN A 364 -45.75 13.83 -29.18
C ASN A 364 -45.87 12.66 -28.18
N ASP A 365 -46.75 11.68 -28.45
CA ASP A 365 -47.12 10.58 -27.52
C ASP A 365 -46.17 9.36 -27.55
N VAL A 366 -44.95 9.54 -28.07
CA VAL A 366 -43.97 8.46 -28.32
C VAL A 366 -42.83 8.45 -27.27
N PHE A 367 -42.86 9.38 -26.32
CA PHE A 367 -41.91 9.49 -25.22
C PHE A 367 -42.21 8.48 -24.09
N PRO A 368 -41.22 7.98 -23.32
CA PRO A 368 -39.77 8.25 -23.35
C PRO A 368 -38.91 7.22 -24.10
N PHE A 369 -39.49 6.18 -24.72
CA PHE A 369 -38.73 5.02 -25.20
C PHE A 369 -38.79 4.72 -26.70
N ASP A 370 -39.60 5.44 -27.49
CA ASP A 370 -39.58 5.31 -28.95
C ASP A 370 -38.48 6.20 -29.54
N PHE A 371 -37.26 5.67 -29.57
CA PHE A 371 -36.08 6.42 -30.00
C PHE A 371 -35.96 6.47 -31.52
N SER A 372 -35.75 7.67 -32.05
CA SER A 372 -35.23 7.85 -33.40
C SER A 372 -33.73 7.61 -33.40
N ASN A 373 -33.30 6.51 -34.01
CA ASN A 373 -31.89 6.15 -34.12
C ASN A 373 -31.15 7.14 -35.03
N SER A 374 -30.06 7.70 -34.51
CA SER A 374 -29.09 8.44 -35.32
C SER A 374 -28.21 7.46 -36.11
N PRO A 375 -27.71 7.85 -37.30
CA PRO A 375 -26.77 7.04 -38.05
C PRO A 375 -25.55 6.66 -37.21
N VAL A 376 -25.05 5.44 -37.41
CA VAL A 376 -23.79 5.01 -36.80
C VAL A 376 -22.66 5.92 -37.31
N SER A 377 -21.94 6.55 -36.39
CA SER A 377 -20.79 7.39 -36.70
C SER A 377 -19.50 6.60 -36.50
N LEU A 378 -18.63 6.57 -37.51
CA LEU A 378 -17.26 6.08 -37.39
C LEU A 378 -16.31 7.24 -37.69
N SER A 379 -15.38 7.52 -36.79
CA SER A 379 -14.35 8.55 -36.99
C SER A 379 -12.98 8.02 -36.66
N ALA A 380 -12.00 8.39 -37.48
CA ALA A 380 -10.59 8.16 -37.22
C ALA A 380 -9.89 9.52 -37.25
N SER A 381 -9.12 9.83 -36.21
CA SER A 381 -8.32 11.05 -36.13
C SER A 381 -6.86 10.72 -35.90
N PHE A 382 -5.99 11.36 -36.66
CA PHE A 382 -4.55 11.29 -36.50
C PHE A 382 -4.05 12.64 -35.99
N SER A 383 -3.31 12.64 -34.87
CA SER A 383 -2.77 13.85 -34.25
C SER A 383 -1.27 13.69 -34.03
N LEU A 384 -0.47 14.59 -34.61
CA LEU A 384 0.96 14.68 -34.39
C LEU A 384 1.30 16.10 -33.93
N PRO A 385 1.50 16.35 -32.62
CA PRO A 385 1.87 17.67 -32.15
C PRO A 385 3.29 18.02 -32.63
N ILE A 386 3.42 19.08 -33.42
CA ILE A 386 4.70 19.54 -33.96
C ILE A 386 5.47 20.33 -32.90
N PHE A 387 4.82 21.32 -32.26
CA PHE A 387 5.40 22.15 -31.21
C PHE A 387 4.45 22.27 -30.02
N THR A 388 4.97 21.98 -28.82
CA THR A 388 4.20 21.94 -27.55
C THR A 388 4.84 22.84 -26.48
N GLY A 389 5.58 23.88 -26.86
CA GLY A 389 6.27 24.74 -25.90
C GLY A 389 7.35 24.02 -25.07
N PHE A 390 8.03 23.03 -25.67
CA PHE A 390 9.07 22.19 -25.04
C PHE A 390 8.62 21.25 -23.90
N ASP A 391 7.32 21.14 -23.62
CA ASP A 391 6.81 20.24 -22.56
C ASP A 391 7.29 18.77 -22.72
N ARG A 392 7.34 18.25 -23.95
CA ARG A 392 7.87 16.91 -24.24
C ARG A 392 9.33 16.75 -23.84
N GLN A 393 10.16 17.75 -24.14
CA GLN A 393 11.58 17.75 -23.76
C GLN A 393 11.71 17.78 -22.24
N VAL A 394 10.94 18.63 -21.55
CA VAL A 394 10.94 18.69 -20.08
C VAL A 394 10.56 17.34 -19.47
N GLN A 395 9.52 16.67 -19.99
CA GLN A 395 9.10 15.36 -19.50
C GLN A 395 10.15 14.26 -19.72
N VAL A 396 10.83 14.28 -20.87
CA VAL A 396 11.92 13.33 -21.19
C VAL A 396 13.12 13.56 -20.29
N GLU A 397 13.58 14.82 -20.16
CA GLU A 397 14.70 15.15 -19.29
C GLU A 397 14.39 14.86 -17.81
N ALA A 398 13.16 15.12 -17.36
CA ALA A 398 12.74 14.74 -16.00
C ALA A 398 12.74 13.22 -15.78
N ALA A 399 12.35 12.42 -16.78
CA ALA A 399 12.42 10.98 -16.69
C ALA A 399 13.88 10.46 -16.71
N ILE A 400 14.76 11.09 -17.50
CA ILE A 400 16.19 10.78 -17.55
C ILE A 400 16.86 11.12 -16.22
N ALA A 401 16.59 12.31 -15.67
CA ALA A 401 17.07 12.72 -14.36
C ALA A 401 16.66 11.71 -13.28
N ARG A 402 15.37 11.34 -13.22
CA ARG A 402 14.90 10.29 -12.30
C ARG A 402 15.64 8.96 -12.47
N ARG A 403 15.89 8.52 -13.70
CA ARG A 403 16.67 7.29 -13.95
C ARG A 403 18.11 7.43 -13.45
N ASN A 404 18.75 8.56 -13.71
CA ASN A 404 20.12 8.84 -13.25
C ASN A 404 20.19 8.91 -11.72
N ASP A 405 19.19 9.48 -11.05
CA ASP A 405 19.09 9.47 -9.59
C ASP A 405 19.06 8.04 -9.05
N MET A 406 18.31 7.13 -9.70
CA MET A 406 18.31 5.70 -9.35
C MET A 406 19.67 5.03 -9.63
N ASP A 407 20.38 5.43 -10.69
CA ASP A 407 21.75 4.93 -10.94
C ASP A 407 22.71 5.33 -9.81
N TYR A 408 22.65 6.59 -9.36
CA TYR A 408 23.45 7.07 -8.23
C TYR A 408 23.03 6.41 -6.91
N GLN A 409 21.73 6.14 -6.71
CA GLN A 409 21.25 5.41 -5.54
C GLN A 409 21.78 3.97 -5.51
N VAL A 410 21.73 3.24 -6.63
CA VAL A 410 22.33 1.91 -6.74
C VAL A 410 23.82 1.96 -6.44
N ARG A 411 24.54 2.94 -6.98
CA ARG A 411 25.97 3.09 -6.71
C ARG A 411 26.26 3.40 -5.25
N GLY A 412 25.45 4.23 -4.61
CA GLY A 412 25.53 4.52 -3.18
C GLY A 412 25.33 3.26 -2.34
N LEU A 413 24.32 2.45 -2.67
CA LEU A 413 24.06 1.18 -2.00
C LEU A 413 25.19 0.15 -2.19
N GLU A 414 25.80 0.07 -3.38
CA GLU A 414 26.96 -0.80 -3.61
C GLU A 414 28.14 -0.44 -2.70
N LEU A 415 28.41 0.86 -2.52
CA LEU A 415 29.47 1.34 -1.64
C LEU A 415 29.11 1.09 -0.17
N GLN A 416 27.85 1.32 0.21
CA GLN A 416 27.36 1.11 1.56
C GLN A 416 27.43 -0.37 1.96
N ILE A 417 26.84 -1.28 1.17
CA ILE A 417 26.86 -2.73 1.46
C ILE A 417 28.29 -3.25 1.58
N ARG A 418 29.22 -2.76 0.74
CA ARG A 418 30.63 -3.12 0.89
C ARG A 418 31.19 -2.68 2.26
N ALA A 419 30.91 -1.45 2.67
CA ALA A 419 31.35 -0.95 3.97
C ALA A 419 30.71 -1.76 5.11
N ASP A 420 29.40 -1.99 5.04
CA ASP A 420 28.63 -2.72 6.05
C ASP A 420 29.14 -4.16 6.22
N VAL A 421 29.44 -4.88 5.12
CA VAL A 421 30.01 -6.23 5.18
C VAL A 421 31.41 -6.22 5.79
N THR A 422 32.27 -5.29 5.36
CA THR A 422 33.63 -5.17 5.91
C THR A 422 33.61 -4.84 7.41
N GLU A 423 32.74 -3.92 7.82
CA GLU A 423 32.55 -3.58 9.22
C GLU A 423 32.03 -4.76 10.03
N ALA A 424 31.00 -5.46 9.54
CA ALA A 424 30.43 -6.59 10.24
C ALA A 424 31.42 -7.75 10.45
N VAL A 425 32.29 -8.01 9.46
CA VAL A 425 33.40 -8.99 9.58
C VAL A 425 34.32 -8.63 10.74
N HIS A 426 34.79 -7.36 10.80
CA HIS A 426 35.70 -6.91 11.85
C HIS A 426 35.04 -6.85 13.23
N ASN A 427 33.77 -6.46 13.29
CA ASN A 427 33.00 -6.45 14.53
C ASN A 427 32.82 -7.88 15.05
N MET A 428 32.59 -8.86 14.18
CA MET A 428 32.48 -10.27 14.56
C MET A 428 33.79 -10.84 15.09
N GLU A 429 34.90 -10.55 14.42
CA GLU A 429 36.25 -10.93 14.89
C GLU A 429 36.53 -10.34 16.28
N THR A 430 36.25 -9.06 16.46
CA THR A 430 36.44 -8.35 17.74
C THR A 430 35.55 -8.92 18.83
N ALA A 431 34.28 -9.21 18.52
CA ALA A 431 33.34 -9.78 19.48
C ALA A 431 33.77 -11.19 19.92
N TYR A 432 34.25 -12.02 18.99
CA TYR A 432 34.79 -13.34 19.31
C TYR A 432 35.99 -13.26 20.29
N GLN A 433 36.96 -12.41 20.01
CA GLN A 433 38.10 -12.20 20.91
C GLN A 433 37.68 -11.65 22.28
N THR A 434 36.66 -10.79 22.30
CA THR A 434 36.10 -10.24 23.55
C THR A 434 35.48 -11.35 24.40
N VAL A 435 34.74 -12.30 23.80
CA VAL A 435 34.19 -13.45 24.53
C VAL A 435 35.30 -14.25 25.21
N LEU A 436 36.37 -14.59 24.49
CA LEU A 436 37.50 -15.34 25.04
C LEU A 436 38.15 -14.63 26.25
N LEU A 437 38.33 -13.30 26.16
CA LEU A 437 38.89 -12.51 27.26
C LEU A 437 37.93 -12.43 28.46
N GLN A 438 36.62 -12.29 28.23
CA GLN A 438 35.66 -12.20 29.34
C GLN A 438 35.42 -13.55 30.03
N GLU A 439 35.57 -14.66 29.32
CA GLU A 439 35.60 -16.00 29.93
C GLU A 439 36.76 -16.13 30.93
N GLU A 440 37.97 -15.69 30.55
CA GLU A 440 39.15 -15.70 31.42
C GLU A 440 39.01 -14.75 32.61
N ASN A 441 38.51 -13.53 32.39
CA ASN A 441 38.26 -12.55 33.45
C ASN A 441 37.25 -13.07 34.48
N THR A 442 36.16 -13.69 34.02
CA THR A 442 35.13 -14.25 34.90
C THR A 442 35.65 -15.44 35.70
N ALA A 443 36.45 -16.30 35.08
CA ALA A 443 37.09 -17.41 35.80
C ALA A 443 38.02 -16.90 36.90
N THR A 444 38.79 -15.84 36.61
CA THR A 444 39.71 -15.23 37.58
C THR A 444 38.96 -14.52 38.72
N ALA A 445 37.92 -13.74 38.41
CA ALA A 445 37.10 -13.06 39.41
C ALA A 445 36.38 -14.04 40.35
N ARG A 446 35.84 -15.15 39.82
CA ARG A 446 35.22 -16.21 40.63
C ARG A 446 36.21 -16.84 41.59
N GLU A 447 37.44 -17.08 41.17
CA GLU A 447 38.49 -17.64 42.03
C GLU A 447 38.92 -16.64 43.11
N GLU A 448 39.04 -15.34 42.76
CA GLU A 448 39.29 -14.28 43.74
C GLU A 448 38.19 -14.22 44.81
N MET A 449 36.92 -14.23 44.40
CA MET A 449 35.78 -14.24 45.33
C MET A 449 35.79 -15.45 46.24
N ARG A 450 36.11 -16.64 45.71
CA ARG A 450 36.23 -17.87 46.50
C ARG A 450 37.31 -17.72 47.59
N LEU A 451 38.48 -17.20 47.23
CA LEU A 451 39.57 -16.97 48.17
C LEU A 451 39.23 -15.89 49.21
N ALA A 452 38.58 -14.80 48.80
CA ALA A 452 38.11 -13.75 49.70
C ALA A 452 37.07 -14.28 50.70
N GLN A 453 36.15 -15.14 50.24
CA GLN A 453 35.15 -15.80 51.08
C GLN A 453 35.82 -16.73 52.11
N GLU A 454 36.80 -17.55 51.71
CA GLU A 454 37.54 -18.43 52.63
C GLU A 454 38.31 -17.62 53.67
N ARG A 455 39.02 -16.56 53.26
CA ARG A 455 39.73 -15.67 54.19
C ARG A 455 38.78 -14.98 55.16
N TYR A 456 37.62 -14.54 54.69
CA TYR A 456 36.59 -13.97 55.55
C TYR A 456 36.10 -15.00 56.57
N GLN A 457 35.72 -16.21 56.15
CA GLN A 457 35.28 -17.28 57.04
C GLN A 457 36.32 -17.66 58.12
N LEU A 458 37.60 -17.60 57.78
CA LEU A 458 38.72 -17.86 58.70
C LEU A 458 39.12 -16.65 59.57
N GLY A 459 38.46 -15.50 59.39
CA GLY A 459 38.79 -14.25 60.11
C GLY A 459 40.09 -13.58 59.66
N ALA A 460 40.68 -14.01 58.54
CA ALA A 460 41.91 -13.50 57.96
C ALA A 460 41.68 -12.43 56.87
N GLY A 461 40.43 -12.11 56.56
CA GLY A 461 39.99 -11.08 55.61
C GLY A 461 38.86 -10.22 56.20
N THR A 462 38.60 -9.08 55.57
CA THR A 462 37.53 -8.15 56.00
C THR A 462 36.24 -8.38 55.21
N PHE A 463 35.09 -8.01 55.77
CA PHE A 463 33.83 -8.06 55.02
C PHE A 463 33.85 -7.16 53.77
N LEU A 464 34.54 -6.02 53.85
CA LEU A 464 34.70 -5.11 52.71
C LEU A 464 35.43 -5.78 51.54
N GLU A 465 36.50 -6.53 51.82
CA GLU A 465 37.24 -7.30 50.80
C GLU A 465 36.35 -8.35 50.11
N LEU A 466 35.47 -9.02 50.87
CA LEU A 466 34.49 -9.95 50.31
C LEU A 466 33.45 -9.23 49.43
N LEU A 467 32.92 -8.09 49.90
CA LEU A 467 31.93 -7.31 49.16
C LEU A 467 32.50 -6.72 47.86
N ASP A 468 33.75 -6.25 47.90
CA ASP A 468 34.46 -5.75 46.72
C ASP A 468 34.65 -6.87 45.69
N SER A 469 35.10 -8.05 46.12
CA SER A 469 35.32 -9.21 45.24
C SER A 469 33.99 -9.79 44.68
N GLN A 470 32.93 -9.77 45.47
CA GLN A 470 31.57 -10.10 45.04
C GLN A 470 31.08 -9.14 43.95
N THR A 471 31.26 -7.82 44.15
CA THR A 471 30.88 -6.80 43.16
C THR A 471 31.66 -6.97 41.86
N LEU A 472 32.97 -7.24 41.94
CA LEU A 472 33.82 -7.49 40.78
C LEU A 472 33.38 -8.75 40.02
N THR A 473 33.05 -9.83 40.73
CA THR A 473 32.54 -11.07 40.12
C THR A 473 31.19 -10.86 39.46
N ALA A 474 30.28 -10.15 40.12
CA ALA A 474 28.97 -9.84 39.55
C ALA A 474 29.09 -9.03 38.26
N GLN A 475 30.00 -8.05 38.22
CA GLN A 475 30.29 -7.25 37.02
C GLN A 475 30.91 -8.13 35.91
N ALA A 476 31.93 -8.93 36.22
CA ALA A 476 32.57 -9.81 35.24
C ALA A 476 31.59 -10.82 34.62
N GLU A 477 30.69 -11.39 35.42
CA GLU A 477 29.64 -12.31 34.93
C GLU A 477 28.61 -11.61 34.03
N VAL A 478 28.26 -10.34 34.30
CA VAL A 478 27.43 -9.53 33.40
C VAL A 478 28.18 -9.21 32.10
N ASP A 479 29.46 -8.84 32.20
CA ASP A 479 30.30 -8.53 31.03
C ASP A 479 30.50 -9.76 30.13
N GLN A 480 30.60 -10.96 30.71
CA GLN A 480 30.63 -12.23 29.96
C GLN A 480 29.32 -12.47 29.21
N ILE A 481 28.18 -12.30 29.87
CA ILE A 481 26.85 -12.43 29.23
C ILE A 481 26.77 -11.44 28.05
N ASP A 482 27.17 -10.20 28.27
CA ASP A 482 27.14 -9.17 27.24
C ASP A 482 28.07 -9.45 26.07
N ALA A 483 29.28 -9.96 26.32
CA ALA A 483 30.21 -10.35 25.27
C ALA A 483 29.63 -11.47 24.39
N VAL A 484 29.05 -12.51 25.01
CA VAL A 484 28.44 -13.64 24.29
C VAL A 484 27.28 -13.17 23.41
N PHE A 485 26.36 -12.36 23.96
CA PHE A 485 25.25 -11.82 23.16
C PHE A 485 25.71 -10.79 22.12
N SER A 486 26.79 -10.04 22.37
CA SER A 486 27.39 -9.13 21.38
C SER A 486 27.99 -9.89 20.20
N PHE A 487 28.59 -11.07 20.44
CA PHE A 487 29.02 -11.96 19.37
C PHE A 487 27.85 -12.39 18.48
N TYR A 488 26.72 -12.82 19.06
CA TYR A 488 25.54 -13.15 18.24
C TYR A 488 24.96 -11.95 17.51
N GLN A 489 24.91 -10.78 18.15
CA GLN A 489 24.50 -9.55 17.47
C GLN A 489 25.41 -9.26 16.25
N SER A 490 26.73 -9.40 16.40
CA SER A 490 27.67 -9.20 15.29
C SER A 490 27.48 -10.22 14.15
N LEU A 491 27.18 -11.49 14.46
CA LEU A 491 26.81 -12.48 13.46
C LEU A 491 25.56 -12.07 12.70
N THR A 492 24.51 -11.64 13.40
CA THR A 492 23.26 -11.23 12.74
C THR A 492 23.41 -9.96 11.92
N GLN A 493 24.29 -9.03 12.35
CA GLN A 493 24.66 -7.85 11.56
C GLN A 493 25.40 -8.25 10.28
N LEU A 494 26.26 -9.26 10.35
CA LEU A 494 26.92 -9.80 9.19
C LEU A 494 25.93 -10.48 8.23
N GLU A 495 25.03 -11.32 8.73
CA GLU A 495 23.98 -11.94 7.90
C GLU A 495 23.10 -10.87 7.24
N ALA A 496 22.76 -9.81 7.99
CA ALA A 496 22.03 -8.67 7.49
C ALA A 496 22.80 -7.93 6.38
N ALA A 497 24.10 -7.70 6.56
CA ALA A 497 24.97 -7.02 5.60
C ALA A 497 25.25 -7.85 4.34
N VAL A 498 25.30 -9.17 4.45
CA VAL A 498 25.38 -10.09 3.29
C VAL A 498 24.02 -10.22 2.61
N GLY A 499 22.93 -10.08 3.37
CA GLY A 499 21.55 -10.13 2.90
C GLY A 499 20.93 -11.53 2.94
N ARG A 500 21.52 -12.47 3.70
CA ARG A 500 20.99 -13.83 3.90
C ARG A 500 21.54 -14.46 5.17
N PRO A 501 20.85 -15.48 5.74
CA PRO A 501 21.42 -16.32 6.79
C PRO A 501 22.66 -17.04 6.29
N LEU A 502 23.69 -17.13 7.13
CA LEU A 502 24.92 -17.84 6.80
C LEU A 502 24.86 -19.26 7.37
N GLU A 503 24.94 -20.26 6.50
CA GLU A 503 25.19 -21.64 6.94
C GLU A 503 26.64 -21.71 7.44
N LEU A 504 26.81 -21.61 8.75
CA LEU A 504 28.11 -21.70 9.38
C LEU A 504 28.68 -23.11 9.15
N ARG A 505 29.67 -23.21 8.27
CA ARG A 505 30.51 -24.40 8.16
C ARG A 505 31.32 -24.52 9.44
N ARG A 506 30.94 -25.49 10.27
CA ARG A 506 31.74 -25.90 11.43
C ARG A 506 33.14 -26.30 10.93
N SER A 507 34.18 -25.74 11.53
CA SER A 507 35.51 -26.33 11.43
C SER A 507 35.45 -27.71 12.10
N GLU A 508 35.66 -28.78 11.34
CA GLU A 508 35.82 -30.14 11.87
C GLU A 508 37.03 -30.27 12.81
#